data_AF-A0A8S9N6B6-F1
#
_entry.id   AF-A0A8S9N6B6-F1
#
_cell.length_a   1.000
_cell.length_b   1.000
_cell.length_c   1.000
_cell.angle_alpha   90.00
_cell.angle_beta   90.00
_cell.angle_gamma   90.00
#
_symmetry.space_group_name_H-M   'P 1'
#
loop_
_entity.id
_entity.type
_entity.pdbx_description
1 polymer ?
#
loop_
_entity_poly.entity_id
_entity_poly.type
_entity_poly.pdbx_seq_one_letter_code
_entity_poly.pdbx_strand_id
1 'polypeptide(L)' 'MRERFNPDIIVLCHGGPISGPEEAEYVLKRTKGCVHGFYGASSMERLPVEQAITSTVQKYKSIAMK' A
#
# COMPACT_ATOMS: atom_id res chain seq x y z
N MET A 1 34.86 3.74 -15.77
CA MET A 1 33.54 4.19 -16.23
C MET A 1 32.85 4.89 -15.07
N ARG A 2 32.62 6.21 -15.14
CA ARG A 2 31.68 6.86 -14.22
C ARG A 2 30.32 6.77 -14.89
N GLU A 3 29.44 5.91 -14.40
CA GLU A 3 28.05 5.92 -14.84
C GLU A 3 27.46 7.30 -14.48
N ARG A 4 26.92 7.99 -15.49
CA ARG A 4 26.20 9.25 -15.32
C ARG A 4 24.85 8.91 -14.66
N PHE A 5 24.69 9.25 -13.39
CA PHE A 5 23.41 9.13 -12.70
C PHE A 5 22.41 10.15 -13.27
N ASN A 6 21.20 9.69 -13.60
CA ASN A 6 20.10 10.57 -14.03
C ASN A 6 19.50 11.27 -12.80
N PRO A 7 19.56 12.61 -12.69
CA PRO A 7 18.95 13.33 -11.58
C PRO A 7 17.42 13.24 -11.56
N ASP A 8 16.78 12.90 -12.68
CA ASP A 8 15.32 12.83 -12.82
C ASP A 8 14.75 11.43 -12.49
N ILE A 9 15.53 10.58 -11.82
CA ILE A 9 15.09 9.22 -11.51
C ILE A 9 13.96 9.21 -10.46
N ILE A 10 12.83 8.61 -10.81
CA ILE A 10 11.70 8.44 -9.89
C ILE A 10 11.95 7.22 -8.99
N VAL A 11 12.20 7.48 -7.73
CA VAL A 11 12.34 6.46 -6.67
C VAL A 11 11.01 6.26 -5.94
N LEU A 12 10.57 5.00 -5.78
CA LEU A 12 9.36 4.62 -5.06
C LEU A 12 9.71 3.70 -3.88
N CYS A 13 8.95 3.78 -2.78
CA CYS A 13 9.05 2.81 -1.69
C CYS A 13 8.06 1.65 -1.87
N HIS A 14 8.44 0.46 -1.43
CA HIS A 14 7.64 -0.77 -1.54
C HIS A 14 7.98 -1.75 -0.41
N GLY A 15 6.97 -2.48 0.07
CA GLY A 15 7.16 -3.63 0.95
C GLY A 15 7.57 -3.30 2.38
N GLY A 16 8.08 -4.31 3.09
CA GLY A 16 8.46 -4.20 4.50
C GLY A 16 7.27 -3.82 5.39
N PRO A 17 7.45 -2.88 6.34
CA PRO A 17 6.38 -2.43 7.24
C PRO A 17 5.38 -1.47 6.56
N ILE A 18 5.49 -1.21 5.26
CA ILE A 18 4.60 -0.28 4.54
C ILE A 18 3.35 -1.02 4.04
N SER A 19 2.42 -1.31 4.95
CA SER A 19 1.21 -2.08 4.66
C SER A 19 0.04 -1.26 4.13
N GLY A 20 0.03 0.05 4.38
CA GLY A 20 -1.12 0.89 4.08
C GLY A 20 -0.75 2.36 3.83
N PRO A 21 -1.77 3.21 3.69
CA PRO A 21 -1.60 4.63 3.40
C PRO A 21 -0.91 5.38 4.54
N GLU A 22 -1.14 5.00 5.80
CA GLU A 22 -0.52 5.65 6.96
C GLU A 22 1.00 5.42 7.00
N GLU A 23 1.45 4.19 6.76
CA GLU A 23 2.88 3.89 6.72
C GLU A 23 3.55 4.47 5.47
N ALA A 24 2.85 4.51 4.33
CA ALA A 24 3.35 5.16 3.12
C ALA A 24 3.56 6.67 3.38
N GLU A 25 2.59 7.33 4.03
CA GLU A 25 2.72 8.72 4.42
C GLU A 25 3.86 8.95 5.43
N TYR A 26 4.01 8.05 6.42
CA TYR A 26 5.10 8.07 7.38
C TYR A 26 6.47 8.11 6.71
N VAL A 27 6.67 7.28 5.67
CA VAL A 27 7.91 7.20 4.90
C VAL A 27 8.11 8.47 4.09
N LEU A 28 7.11 8.87 3.29
CA LEU A 28 7.19 10.06 2.43
C LEU A 28 7.53 11.35 3.20
N LYS A 29 6.96 11.51 4.41
CA LYS A 29 7.26 12.66 5.28
C LYS A 29 8.71 12.68 5.79
N ARG A 30 9.38 11.53 5.90
CA ARG A 30 10.73 11.37 6.46
C ARG A 30 11.82 11.28 5.40
N THR A 31 11.49 10.83 4.19
CA THR A 31 12.43 10.65 3.08
C THR A 31 12.34 11.81 2.08
N LYS A 32 12.40 13.04 2.59
CA LYS A 32 12.27 14.27 1.78
C LYS A 32 13.40 14.33 0.74
N GLY A 33 13.04 14.33 -0.54
CA GLY A 33 13.98 14.50 -1.65
C GLY A 33 14.63 13.20 -2.18
N CYS A 34 14.29 12.02 -1.64
CA CYS A 34 14.79 10.75 -2.15
C CYS A 34 13.71 9.73 -2.53
N VAL A 35 12.47 9.88 -2.07
CA VAL A 35 11.34 9.02 -2.46
C VAL A 35 10.18 9.89 -2.97
N HIS A 36 9.63 9.52 -4.11
CA HIS A 36 8.62 10.27 -4.84
C HIS A 36 7.21 9.68 -4.70
N GLY A 37 7.10 8.44 -4.20
CA GLY A 37 5.82 7.76 -4.06
C GLY A 37 5.93 6.36 -3.48
N PHE A 38 4.81 5.64 -3.47
CA PHE A 38 4.69 4.27 -2.96
C PHE A 38 4.15 3.34 -4.05
N TYR A 39 4.74 2.16 -4.16
CA TYR A 39 4.28 1.09 -5.04
C TYR A 39 3.54 0.02 -4.22
N GLY A 40 2.21 -0.03 -4.37
CA GLY A 40 1.36 -1.00 -3.72
C GLY A 40 1.08 -2.22 -4.59
N ALA A 41 1.14 -3.41 -4.00
CA ALA A 41 0.66 -4.67 -4.61
C ALA A 41 -0.44 -5.26 -3.73
N SER A 42 -0.10 -6.12 -2.78
CA SER A 42 -1.06 -6.73 -1.85
C SER A 42 -1.84 -5.71 -1.01
N SER A 43 -1.24 -4.55 -0.70
CA SER A 43 -1.90 -3.45 0.02
C SER A 43 -3.02 -2.79 -0.79
N MET A 44 -2.98 -2.87 -2.12
CA MET A 44 -3.98 -2.27 -3.01
C MET A 44 -5.04 -3.29 -3.45
N GLU A 45 -4.65 -4.56 -3.67
CA GLU A 45 -5.57 -5.58 -4.19
C GLU A 45 -6.08 -6.55 -3.11
N ARG A 46 -5.20 -7.17 -2.33
CA ARG A 46 -5.55 -8.34 -1.51
C ARG A 46 -6.23 -7.93 -0.22
N LEU A 47 -5.59 -7.06 0.55
CA LEU A 47 -6.08 -6.67 1.87
C LEU A 47 -7.48 -6.00 1.79
N PRO A 48 -7.75 -5.06 0.87
CA PRO A 48 -9.08 -4.46 0.76
C PRO A 48 -10.15 -5.47 0.33
N VAL A 49 -9.81 -6.39 -0.58
CA VAL A 49 -10.74 -7.41 -1.08
C VAL A 49 -11.07 -8.43 0.01
N GLU A 50 -10.08 -8.92 0.75
CA GLU A 50 -10.28 -9.86 1.86
C GLU A 50 -11.22 -9.27 2.94
N GLN A 51 -11.03 -8.00 3.30
CA GLN A 51 -11.90 -7.31 4.25
C GLN A 51 -13.33 -7.16 3.73
N ALA A 52 -13.49 -6.76 2.47
CA ALA A 52 -14.81 -6.57 1.85
C ALA A 52 -15.59 -7.88 1.74
N ILE A 53 -14.93 -8.96 1.31
CA ILE A 53 -15.53 -10.30 1.22
C ILE A 53 -15.94 -10.78 2.62
N THR A 54 -15.04 -10.68 3.59
CA THR A 54 -15.30 -11.12 4.97
C THR A 54 -16.49 -10.38 5.57
N SER A 55 -16.55 -9.05 5.42
CA SER A 55 -17.68 -8.24 5.89
C SER A 55 -19.00 -8.66 5.24
N THR A 56 -18.98 -8.92 3.93
CA THR A 56 -20.16 -9.34 3.17
C THR A 56 -20.68 -10.70 3.65
N VAL A 57 -19.78 -11.68 3.80
CA VAL A 57 -20.15 -13.02 4.29
C VAL A 57 -20.72 -12.96 5.71
N GLN A 58 -20.12 -12.15 6.59
CA GLN A 58 -20.64 -11.95 7.94
C GLN A 58 -22.07 -11.38 7.95
N LYS A 59 -22.36 -10.40 7.07
CA LYS A 59 -23.71 -9.85 6.91
C LYS A 59 -24.71 -10.92 6.49
N TYR A 60 -24.39 -11.73 5.48
CA TYR A 60 -25.26 -12.84 5.08
C TYR A 60 -25.48 -13.85 6.20
N LYS A 61 -24.43 -14.21 6.94
CA LYS A 61 -24.54 -15.16 8.06
C LYS A 61 -25.37 -14.62 9.23
N SER A 62 -25.50 -13.31 9.36
CA SER A 62 -26.30 -12.67 10.41
C SER A 62 -27.80 -12.61 10.12
N ILE A 63 -28.24 -13.04 8.92
CA ILE A 63 -29.66 -13.08 8.57
C ILE A 63 -30.35 -14.15 9.42
N ALA A 64 -31.21 -13.74 10.35
CA ALA A 64 -32.01 -14.65 11.15
C ALA A 64 -33.17 -15.21 10.32
N MET A 65 -33.32 -16.53 10.30
CA MET A 65 -34.49 -17.21 9.73
C MET A 65 -35.54 -17.36 10.82
N LYS A 66 -36.81 -17.10 10.47
CA LYS A 66 -37.98 -17.40 11.32
C LYS A 66 -38.35 -18.88 11.24
#